data_AF-A0A812INU5-F1
#
_entry.id   AF-A0A812INU5-F1
#
_cell.length_a   1.000
_cell.length_b   1.000
_cell.length_c   1.000
_cell.angle_alpha   90.00
_cell.angle_beta   90.00
_cell.angle_gamma   90.00
#
_symmetry.space_group_name_H-M   'P 1'
#
loop_
_entity.id
_entity.type
_entity.pdbx_description
1 polymer ?
#
loop_
_entity_poly.entity_id
_entity_poly.type
_entity_poly.pdbx_seq_one_letter_code
_entity_poly.pdbx_strand_id
1 'polypeptide(L)'
;MFLGAILFNQPIGSWDTSSVTAMDYMFGFAAAFNEPIGSWHTSRVESMSPMFHAAAAFDQPVGSWDTSSVTSMRGMFQKAVSFNQPIASWNTSSVADMTVMFNEAVAFNQAIGSWKVPPYLQRIAMLEGATAFDSPPCDAGAIPSPNRIACERCPPGRYAEAASQDCTLCPFGSIPTADHGTCEECPPGRFSGVLDCEDAACQYECFGAFQNKSELRAAMLIWEADIDRTSQQRLRSIYGEIRNWD
;
A
#
# COMPACT_ATOMS: atom_id res chain seq x y z
N MET A 1 13.57 16.79 -27.15
CA MET A 1 14.78 17.63 -27.35
C MET A 1 16.09 16.87 -27.07
N PHE A 2 16.07 15.80 -26.27
CA PHE A 2 17.20 14.88 -25.99
C PHE A 2 16.76 13.41 -26.10
N LEU A 3 15.80 13.14 -27.00
CA LEU A 3 15.27 11.80 -27.21
C LEU A 3 16.40 10.84 -27.62
N GLY A 4 16.59 9.76 -26.87
CA GLY A 4 17.63 8.76 -27.12
C GLY A 4 19.05 9.22 -26.80
N ALA A 5 19.24 10.38 -26.18
CA ALA A 5 20.55 10.84 -25.72
C ALA A 5 20.93 10.10 -24.41
N ILE A 6 21.23 8.80 -24.52
CA ILE A 6 21.37 7.86 -23.39
C ILE A 6 22.35 8.36 -22.32
N LEU A 7 23.42 9.08 -22.72
CA LEU A 7 24.46 9.61 -21.83
C LEU A 7 24.27 11.08 -21.44
N PHE A 8 23.20 11.75 -21.88
CA PHE A 8 23.00 13.16 -21.61
C PHE A 8 22.65 13.38 -20.13
N ASN A 9 23.53 14.11 -19.44
CA ASN A 9 23.33 14.56 -18.06
C ASN A 9 24.13 15.86 -17.86
N GLN A 10 23.68 16.95 -18.50
CA GLN A 10 24.37 18.24 -18.49
C GLN A 10 23.50 19.31 -17.86
N PRO A 11 24.10 20.30 -17.15
CA PRO A 11 23.34 21.27 -16.39
C PRO A 11 22.48 22.15 -17.30
N ILE A 12 21.16 22.03 -17.15
CA ILE A 12 20.14 22.78 -17.92
C ILE A 12 19.06 23.41 -17.02
N GLY A 13 19.23 23.34 -15.70
CA GLY A 13 18.26 23.88 -14.74
C GLY A 13 18.03 25.39 -14.86
N SER A 14 18.99 26.13 -15.44
CA SER A 14 18.93 27.59 -15.62
C SER A 14 18.27 28.05 -16.92
N TRP A 15 17.71 27.13 -17.71
CA TRP A 15 17.03 27.49 -18.95
C TRP A 15 15.73 28.24 -18.69
N ASP A 16 15.46 29.24 -19.53
CA ASP A 16 14.16 29.90 -19.57
C ASP A 16 13.16 29.07 -20.38
N THR A 17 12.24 28.43 -19.68
CA THR A 17 11.16 27.62 -20.27
C THR A 17 9.81 28.34 -20.28
N SER A 18 9.76 29.64 -19.93
CA SER A 18 8.50 30.41 -19.74
C SER A 18 7.60 30.48 -20.97
N SER A 19 8.13 30.20 -22.15
CA SER A 19 7.40 30.22 -23.43
C SER A 19 7.19 28.82 -24.03
N VAL A 20 7.63 27.77 -23.35
CA VAL A 20 7.48 26.38 -23.82
C VAL A 20 6.04 25.94 -23.60
N THR A 21 5.41 25.43 -24.65
CA THR A 21 4.05 24.88 -24.61
C THR A 21 4.01 23.34 -24.72
N ALA A 22 5.10 22.72 -25.18
CA ALA A 22 5.19 21.28 -25.39
C ALA A 22 6.56 20.75 -24.95
N MET A 23 6.56 19.74 -24.08
CA MET A 23 7.76 19.07 -23.56
C MET A 23 7.82 17.59 -23.95
N ASP A 24 7.06 17.21 -24.99
CA ASP A 24 6.96 15.84 -25.48
C ASP A 24 8.33 15.24 -25.79
N TYR A 25 8.57 14.02 -25.30
CA TYR A 25 9.82 13.27 -25.51
C TYR A 25 11.09 14.07 -25.17
N MET A 26 11.03 15.06 -24.27
CA MET A 26 12.19 15.92 -24.03
C MET A 26 13.41 15.12 -23.57
N PHE A 27 13.22 14.11 -22.72
CA PHE A 27 14.25 13.22 -22.17
C PHE A 27 13.90 11.73 -22.35
N GLY A 28 13.02 11.41 -23.30
CA GLY A 28 12.71 10.02 -23.62
C GLY A 28 13.99 9.24 -23.93
N PHE A 29 14.18 8.07 -23.33
CA PHE A 29 15.35 7.20 -23.43
C PHE A 29 16.70 7.87 -23.05
N ALA A 30 16.69 9.03 -22.40
CA ALA A 30 17.90 9.66 -21.84
C ALA A 30 18.26 9.00 -20.50
N ALA A 31 18.73 7.75 -20.55
CA ALA A 31 18.85 6.88 -19.38
C ALA A 31 19.69 7.47 -18.24
N ALA A 32 20.73 8.26 -18.54
CA ALA A 32 21.61 8.88 -17.56
C ALA A 32 21.12 10.24 -17.01
N PHE A 33 20.03 10.81 -17.57
CA PHE A 33 19.60 12.15 -17.20
C PHE A 33 19.02 12.21 -15.79
N ASN A 34 19.60 13.04 -14.92
CA ASN A 34 19.17 13.26 -13.54
C ASN A 34 19.53 14.69 -13.06
N GLU A 35 19.54 15.68 -13.96
CA GLU A 35 19.88 17.06 -13.61
C GLU A 35 18.70 17.83 -13.01
N PRO A 36 18.95 18.72 -12.03
CA PRO A 36 17.89 19.45 -11.36
C PRO A 36 17.20 20.43 -12.32
N ILE A 37 15.90 20.21 -12.54
CA ILE A 37 15.02 21.00 -13.44
C ILE A 37 13.75 21.49 -12.74
N GLY A 38 13.67 21.37 -11.41
CA GLY A 38 12.51 21.80 -10.62
C GLY A 38 12.23 23.31 -10.69
N SER A 39 13.21 24.11 -11.11
CA SER A 39 13.11 25.57 -11.29
C SER A 39 12.50 26.01 -12.64
N TRP A 40 12.20 25.08 -13.54
CA TRP A 40 11.60 25.42 -14.82
C TRP A 40 10.19 26.00 -14.68
N HIS A 41 9.88 26.98 -15.53
CA HIS A 41 8.54 27.54 -15.65
C HIS A 41 7.70 26.66 -16.57
N THR A 42 6.67 26.02 -16.04
CA THR A 42 5.81 25.07 -16.78
C THR A 42 4.36 25.55 -16.96
N SER A 43 4.01 26.75 -16.51
CA SER A 43 2.62 27.24 -16.47
C SER A 43 1.93 27.33 -17.84
N ARG A 44 2.71 27.36 -18.93
CA ARG A 44 2.21 27.36 -20.32
C ARG A 44 2.32 26.00 -21.02
N VAL A 45 2.85 24.99 -20.35
CA VAL A 45 3.04 23.66 -20.95
C VAL A 45 1.69 22.97 -21.01
N GLU A 46 1.30 22.57 -22.22
CA GLU A 46 0.05 21.89 -22.53
C GLU A 46 0.25 20.38 -22.69
N SER A 47 1.46 19.93 -23.05
CA SER A 47 1.82 18.50 -23.18
C SER A 47 3.16 18.16 -22.54
N MET A 48 3.17 17.09 -21.76
CA MET A 48 4.35 16.49 -21.12
C MET A 48 4.57 15.02 -21.53
N SER A 49 3.95 14.59 -22.62
CA SER A 49 3.88 13.17 -23.02
C SER A 49 4.96 12.78 -24.01
N PRO A 50 5.64 11.63 -23.87
CA PRO A 50 6.30 10.99 -22.73
C PRO A 50 7.65 11.66 -22.43
N MET A 51 7.68 12.66 -21.55
CA MET A 51 8.87 13.48 -21.33
C MET A 51 10.07 12.71 -20.75
N PHE A 52 9.86 11.78 -19.80
CA PHE A 52 10.90 11.00 -19.11
C PHE A 52 10.78 9.49 -19.35
N HIS A 53 10.14 9.08 -20.45
CA HIS A 53 10.01 7.66 -20.76
C HIS A 53 11.38 6.98 -20.80
N ALA A 54 11.60 5.94 -20.01
CA ALA A 54 12.88 5.24 -19.88
C ALA A 54 14.09 6.13 -19.51
N ALA A 55 13.88 7.29 -18.89
CA ALA A 55 14.94 8.07 -18.25
C ALA A 55 15.29 7.43 -16.89
N ALA A 56 15.98 6.28 -16.95
CA ALA A 56 16.14 5.36 -15.82
C ALA A 56 16.72 5.99 -14.55
N ALA A 57 17.63 6.95 -14.68
CA ALA A 57 18.28 7.63 -13.56
C ALA A 57 17.51 8.83 -13.00
N PHE A 58 16.44 9.28 -13.65
CA PHE A 58 15.76 10.52 -13.29
C PHE A 58 14.98 10.39 -11.97
N ASP A 59 15.35 11.17 -10.96
CA ASP A 59 14.69 11.24 -9.66
C ASP A 59 14.80 12.65 -9.05
N GLN A 60 14.69 13.69 -9.89
CA GLN A 60 14.80 15.09 -9.44
C GLN A 60 13.45 15.67 -9.03
N PRO A 61 13.43 16.57 -8.02
CA PRO A 61 12.20 17.15 -7.53
C PRO A 61 11.53 18.01 -8.61
N VAL A 62 10.33 17.61 -9.01
CA VAL A 62 9.47 18.29 -10.00
C VAL A 62 8.07 18.61 -9.46
N GLY A 63 7.85 18.40 -8.16
CA GLY A 63 6.56 18.67 -7.50
C GLY A 63 6.14 20.14 -7.50
N SER A 64 7.08 21.07 -7.74
CA SER A 64 6.84 22.52 -7.85
C SER A 64 6.34 22.98 -9.22
N TRP A 65 6.30 22.11 -10.22
CA TRP A 65 5.80 22.46 -11.54
C TRP A 65 4.32 22.82 -11.51
N ASP A 66 3.97 23.90 -12.23
CA ASP A 66 2.58 24.23 -12.52
C ASP A 66 2.10 23.37 -13.68
N THR A 67 1.19 22.44 -13.39
CA THR A 67 0.58 21.52 -14.37
C THR A 67 -0.85 21.91 -14.75
N SER A 68 -1.34 23.08 -14.32
CA SER A 68 -2.75 23.47 -14.48
C SER A 68 -3.23 23.55 -15.94
N SER A 69 -2.30 23.83 -16.86
CA SER A 69 -2.54 23.90 -18.32
C SER A 69 -2.28 22.56 -19.05
N VAL A 70 -1.75 21.55 -18.37
CA VAL A 70 -1.37 20.28 -19.01
C VAL A 70 -2.62 19.46 -19.34
N THR A 71 -2.70 19.02 -20.59
CA THR A 71 -3.80 18.19 -21.12
C THR A 71 -3.38 16.73 -21.33
N SER A 72 -2.07 16.45 -21.44
CA SER A 72 -1.55 15.10 -21.64
C SER A 72 -0.29 14.85 -20.80
N MET A 73 -0.32 13.75 -20.04
CA MET A 73 0.80 13.18 -19.27
C MET A 73 1.04 11.71 -19.62
N ARG A 74 0.59 11.29 -20.80
CA ARG A 74 0.70 9.92 -21.30
C ARG A 74 2.15 9.46 -21.26
N GLY A 75 2.39 8.34 -20.57
CA GLY A 75 3.71 7.70 -20.47
C GLY A 75 4.82 8.58 -19.90
N MET A 76 4.50 9.71 -19.24
CA MET A 76 5.49 10.70 -18.82
C MET A 76 6.67 10.09 -18.06
N PHE A 77 6.42 9.11 -17.18
CA PHE A 77 7.40 8.38 -16.39
C PHE A 77 7.42 6.88 -16.68
N GLN A 78 6.90 6.45 -17.84
CA GLN A 78 6.88 5.03 -18.18
C GLN A 78 8.33 4.50 -18.22
N LYS A 79 8.62 3.43 -17.47
CA LYS A 79 9.98 2.84 -17.30
C LYS A 79 11.02 3.81 -16.69
N ALA A 80 10.61 4.90 -16.05
CA ALA A 80 11.50 5.75 -15.25
C ALA A 80 11.73 5.08 -13.89
N VAL A 81 12.52 4.00 -13.88
CA VAL A 81 12.57 3.03 -12.77
C VAL A 81 12.99 3.61 -11.43
N SER A 82 13.72 4.73 -11.40
CA SER A 82 14.20 5.37 -10.17
C SER A 82 13.28 6.47 -9.64
N PHE A 83 12.32 6.94 -10.43
CA PHE A 83 11.53 8.13 -10.09
C PHE A 83 10.58 7.86 -8.92
N ASN A 84 10.75 8.60 -7.82
CA ASN A 84 9.88 8.50 -6.64
C ASN A 84 9.68 9.87 -5.94
N GLN A 85 9.67 10.96 -6.70
CA GLN A 85 9.54 12.31 -6.14
C GLN A 85 8.09 12.69 -5.86
N PRO A 86 7.81 13.43 -4.77
CA PRO A 86 6.45 13.83 -4.41
C PRO A 86 5.85 14.76 -5.46
N ILE A 87 4.67 14.35 -5.98
CA ILE A 87 3.93 15.06 -7.04
C ILE A 87 2.44 15.22 -6.70
N ALA A 88 2.06 14.98 -5.44
CA ALA A 88 0.68 15.10 -4.97
C ALA A 88 0.07 16.51 -5.20
N SER A 89 0.92 17.53 -5.31
CA SER A 89 0.58 18.94 -5.54
C SER A 89 0.18 19.27 -6.98
N TRP A 90 0.43 18.38 -7.94
CA TRP A 90 0.10 18.65 -9.34
C TRP A 90 -1.41 18.79 -9.54
N ASN A 91 -1.78 19.81 -10.31
CA ASN A 91 -3.16 20.00 -10.75
C ASN A 91 -3.40 19.16 -12.01
N THR A 92 -4.19 18.09 -11.88
CA THR A 92 -4.53 17.20 -13.00
C THR A 92 -5.93 17.43 -13.57
N SER A 93 -6.62 18.52 -13.17
CA SER A 93 -8.03 18.72 -13.50
C SER A 93 -8.32 18.84 -15.00
N SER A 94 -7.33 19.30 -15.77
CA SER A 94 -7.34 19.49 -17.23
C SER A 94 -6.77 18.30 -18.01
N VAL A 95 -6.17 17.31 -17.34
CA VAL A 95 -5.46 16.21 -17.99
C VAL A 95 -6.47 15.19 -18.53
N ALA A 96 -6.44 14.99 -19.85
CA ALA A 96 -7.29 14.03 -20.55
C ALA A 96 -6.62 12.65 -20.69
N ASP A 97 -5.28 12.56 -20.74
CA ASP A 97 -4.59 11.30 -20.95
C ASP A 97 -3.43 11.12 -19.96
N MET A 98 -3.52 10.06 -19.15
CA MET A 98 -2.47 9.57 -18.24
C MET A 98 -2.16 8.10 -18.49
N THR A 99 -2.51 7.58 -19.67
CA THR A 99 -2.31 6.18 -20.02
C THR A 99 -0.84 5.82 -19.84
N VAL A 100 -0.56 4.69 -19.17
CA VAL A 100 0.78 4.15 -18.89
C VAL A 100 1.76 5.14 -18.23
N MET A 101 1.28 6.20 -17.57
CA MET A 101 2.14 7.27 -17.04
C MET A 101 3.27 6.76 -16.12
N PHE A 102 3.01 5.75 -15.29
CA PHE A 102 3.97 5.12 -14.38
C PHE A 102 4.16 3.63 -14.66
N ASN A 103 3.77 3.15 -15.84
CA ASN A 103 3.94 1.75 -16.20
C ASN A 103 5.43 1.37 -16.12
N GLU A 104 5.75 0.32 -15.37
CA GLU A 104 7.11 -0.13 -15.05
C GLU A 104 8.00 0.93 -14.35
N ALA A 105 7.42 1.96 -13.71
CA ALA A 105 8.15 2.87 -12.81
C ALA A 105 8.34 2.22 -11.43
N VAL A 106 9.24 1.24 -11.38
CA VAL A 106 9.41 0.29 -10.26
C VAL A 106 9.47 0.95 -8.88
N ALA A 107 10.20 2.06 -8.73
CA ALA A 107 10.38 2.75 -7.45
C ALA A 107 9.25 3.72 -7.07
N PHE A 108 8.31 4.02 -7.98
CA PHE A 108 7.28 5.02 -7.73
C PHE A 108 6.31 4.56 -6.64
N ASN A 109 6.19 5.32 -5.57
CA ASN A 109 5.30 5.04 -4.43
C ASN A 109 4.78 6.34 -3.79
N GLN A 110 4.34 7.30 -4.62
CA GLN A 110 3.87 8.59 -4.14
C GLN A 110 2.34 8.67 -4.11
N ALA A 111 1.82 9.36 -3.10
CA ALA A 111 0.38 9.55 -2.95
C ALA A 111 -0.18 10.41 -4.09
N ILE A 112 -0.97 9.80 -4.97
CA ILE A 112 -1.68 10.44 -6.09
C ILE A 112 -3.20 10.35 -5.95
N GLY A 113 -3.70 10.06 -4.74
CA GLY A 113 -5.13 9.89 -4.46
C GLY A 113 -5.97 11.15 -4.67
N SER A 114 -5.35 12.34 -4.60
CA SER A 114 -5.98 13.64 -4.85
C SER A 114 -6.21 13.95 -6.33
N TRP A 115 -5.60 13.19 -7.24
CA TRP A 115 -5.64 13.49 -8.66
C TRP A 115 -6.99 13.17 -9.28
N LYS A 116 -7.46 14.07 -10.15
CA LYS A 116 -8.58 13.81 -11.04
C LYS A 116 -8.08 12.93 -12.18
N VAL A 117 -8.58 11.69 -12.25
CA VAL A 117 -8.27 10.73 -13.31
C VAL A 117 -9.45 10.57 -14.28
N PRO A 118 -9.21 10.54 -15.61
CA PRO A 118 -10.25 10.21 -16.59
C PRO A 118 -11.00 8.90 -16.27
N PRO A 119 -12.35 8.86 -16.36
CA PRO A 119 -13.15 7.69 -15.97
C PRO A 119 -12.85 6.40 -16.73
N TYR A 120 -12.30 6.50 -17.94
CA TYR A 120 -11.97 5.35 -18.80
C TYR A 120 -10.57 4.77 -18.55
N LEU A 121 -9.74 5.43 -17.74
CA LEU A 121 -8.46 4.86 -17.35
C LEU A 121 -8.71 3.72 -16.38
N GLN A 122 -8.48 2.49 -16.83
CA GLN A 122 -8.23 1.40 -15.91
C GLN A 122 -6.96 1.77 -15.13
N ARG A 123 -7.10 2.14 -13.85
CA ARG A 123 -5.97 2.54 -12.99
C ARG A 123 -4.82 1.53 -13.04
N ILE A 124 -5.13 0.25 -13.27
CA ILE A 124 -4.18 -0.84 -13.51
C ILE A 124 -3.21 -0.48 -14.65
N ALA A 125 -3.67 0.03 -15.79
CA ALA A 125 -2.80 0.33 -16.94
C ALA A 125 -1.87 1.54 -16.69
N MET A 126 -2.21 2.46 -15.78
CA MET A 126 -1.35 3.59 -15.44
C MET A 126 -0.14 3.17 -14.60
N LEU A 127 -0.33 2.16 -13.74
CA LEU A 127 0.60 1.75 -12.68
C LEU A 127 1.11 0.31 -12.85
N GLU A 128 0.75 -0.38 -13.94
CA GLU A 128 1.17 -1.76 -14.19
C GLU A 128 2.71 -1.87 -14.14
N GLY A 129 3.24 -2.67 -13.21
CA GLY A 129 4.68 -2.84 -13.01
C GLY A 129 5.36 -1.78 -12.14
N ALA A 130 4.62 -0.81 -11.57
CA ALA A 130 5.11 0.08 -10.51
C ALA A 130 5.09 -0.66 -9.17
N THR A 131 6.00 -1.62 -8.99
CA THR A 131 5.93 -2.60 -7.90
C THR A 131 6.00 -2.00 -6.49
N ALA A 132 6.63 -0.84 -6.32
CA ALA A 132 6.63 -0.12 -5.04
C ALA A 132 5.25 0.49 -4.72
N PHE A 133 4.47 0.87 -5.74
CA PHE A 133 3.09 1.33 -5.59
C PHE A 133 2.14 0.18 -5.29
N ASP A 134 2.34 -0.99 -5.92
CA ASP A 134 1.58 -2.22 -5.66
C ASP A 134 1.88 -2.84 -4.28
N SER A 135 2.68 -2.19 -3.45
CA SER A 135 3.00 -2.65 -2.11
C SER A 135 3.44 -1.47 -1.26
N PRO A 136 2.52 -0.57 -0.85
CA PRO A 136 2.89 0.47 0.09
C PRO A 136 3.46 -0.23 1.33
N PRO A 137 4.66 0.15 1.83
CA PRO A 137 5.19 -0.43 3.04
C PRO A 137 4.24 -0.04 4.17
N CYS A 138 3.38 -0.98 4.54
CA CYS A 138 2.48 -0.80 5.66
C CYS A 138 3.28 -0.93 6.95
N ASP A 139 2.99 -0.03 7.88
CA ASP A 139 3.47 -0.13 9.25
C ASP A 139 3.03 -1.46 9.86
N ALA A 140 3.70 -1.86 10.94
CA ALA A 140 3.36 -3.07 11.66
C ALA A 140 1.85 -3.10 12.00
N GLY A 141 1.22 -4.25 11.77
CA GLY A 141 -0.20 -4.51 11.98
C GLY A 141 -1.15 -4.04 10.89
N ALA A 142 -0.62 -3.62 9.73
CA ALA A 142 -1.43 -3.39 8.54
C ALA A 142 -0.85 -4.08 7.31
N ILE A 143 -1.71 -4.40 6.35
CA ILE A 143 -1.36 -4.98 5.05
C ILE A 143 -1.94 -4.12 3.91
N PRO A 144 -1.41 -4.22 2.69
CA PRO A 144 -2.01 -3.54 1.55
C PRO A 144 -3.47 -3.96 1.34
N SER A 145 -4.35 -2.98 1.12
CA SER A 145 -5.74 -3.21 0.73
C SER A 145 -5.82 -4.05 -0.57
N PRO A 146 -6.97 -4.68 -0.89
CA PRO A 146 -7.11 -5.45 -2.13
C PRO A 146 -6.84 -4.65 -3.40
N ASN A 147 -7.10 -3.33 -3.37
CA ASN A 147 -6.79 -2.41 -4.47
C ASN A 147 -5.38 -1.80 -4.39
N ARG A 148 -4.59 -2.17 -3.38
CA ARG A 148 -3.20 -1.81 -3.13
C ARG A 148 -2.91 -0.31 -3.00
N ILE A 149 -3.94 0.49 -2.70
CA ILE A 149 -3.87 1.96 -2.61
C ILE A 149 -3.79 2.45 -1.17
N ALA A 150 -4.10 1.59 -0.20
CA ALA A 150 -4.11 1.92 1.22
C ALA A 150 -3.57 0.76 2.06
N CYS A 151 -3.27 1.03 3.32
CA CYS A 151 -3.02 0.00 4.32
C CYS A 151 -4.29 -0.24 5.13
N GLU A 152 -4.70 -1.50 5.22
CA GLU A 152 -5.81 -1.94 6.05
C GLU A 152 -5.24 -2.64 7.28
N ARG A 153 -5.73 -2.27 8.48
CA ARG A 153 -5.30 -2.92 9.73
C ARG A 153 -5.73 -4.39 9.72
N CYS A 154 -4.86 -5.24 10.27
CA CYS A 154 -5.18 -6.64 10.44
C CYS A 154 -6.41 -6.82 11.34
N PRO A 155 -7.30 -7.77 10.99
CA PRO A 155 -8.50 -8.01 11.76
C PRO A 155 -8.16 -8.58 13.16
N PRO A 156 -9.11 -8.57 14.11
CA PRO A 156 -8.90 -9.05 15.46
C PRO A 156 -8.31 -10.46 15.53
N GLY A 157 -7.34 -10.65 16.44
CA GLY A 157 -6.62 -11.92 16.61
C GLY A 157 -5.55 -12.18 15.54
N ARG A 158 -5.32 -11.25 14.61
CA ARG A 158 -4.26 -11.33 13.61
C ARG A 158 -3.24 -10.21 13.75
N TYR A 159 -2.03 -10.49 13.32
CA TYR A 159 -0.90 -9.57 13.31
C TYR A 159 -0.22 -9.55 11.93
N ALA A 160 0.58 -8.52 11.69
CA ALA A 160 1.45 -8.41 10.51
C ALA A 160 2.74 -7.69 10.88
N GLU A 161 3.88 -8.29 10.53
CA GLU A 161 5.17 -7.58 10.60
C GLU A 161 5.21 -6.46 9.54
N ALA A 162 6.08 -5.47 9.72
CA ALA A 162 6.22 -4.37 8.76
C ALA A 162 6.47 -4.90 7.34
N ALA A 163 5.78 -4.31 6.35
CA ALA A 163 5.80 -4.73 4.93
C ALA A 163 5.24 -6.14 4.62
N SER A 164 4.52 -6.78 5.55
CA SER A 164 3.81 -8.03 5.28
C SER A 164 2.72 -7.84 4.22
N GLN A 165 2.49 -8.87 3.40
CA GLN A 165 1.43 -8.88 2.38
C GLN A 165 0.13 -9.52 2.87
N ASP A 166 0.15 -10.18 4.03
CA ASP A 166 -1.00 -10.90 4.58
C ASP A 166 -0.96 -10.89 6.12
N CYS A 167 -2.15 -11.01 6.73
CA CYS A 167 -2.33 -11.03 8.17
C CYS A 167 -2.30 -12.46 8.71
N THR A 168 -1.39 -12.71 9.63
CA THR A 168 -1.21 -14.03 10.27
C THR A 168 -2.01 -14.12 11.56
N LEU A 169 -2.61 -15.28 11.84
CA LEU A 169 -3.31 -15.51 13.12
C LEU A 169 -2.30 -15.59 14.27
N CYS A 170 -2.60 -14.95 15.39
CA CYS A 170 -1.79 -15.11 16.60
C CYS A 170 -1.81 -16.58 17.09
N PRO A 171 -0.69 -17.09 17.61
CA PRO A 171 -0.63 -18.40 18.25
C PRO A 171 -1.67 -18.55 19.38
N PHE A 172 -2.11 -19.79 19.64
CA PHE A 172 -3.01 -20.06 20.77
C PHE A 172 -2.42 -19.57 22.09
N GLY A 173 -3.23 -18.87 22.88
CA GLY A 173 -2.79 -18.30 24.16
C GLY A 173 -2.04 -16.97 24.01
N SER A 174 -2.12 -16.32 22.84
CA SER A 174 -1.57 -14.98 22.62
C SER A 174 -2.58 -14.05 21.95
N ILE A 175 -2.41 -12.74 22.15
CA ILE A 175 -3.23 -11.69 21.53
C ILE A 175 -2.33 -10.73 20.74
N PRO A 176 -2.86 -10.04 19.71
CA PRO A 176 -2.08 -9.02 19.01
C PRO A 176 -1.67 -7.91 19.97
N THR A 177 -0.46 -7.37 19.80
CA THR A 177 -0.03 -6.12 20.46
C THR A 177 -0.92 -4.95 20.02
N ALA A 178 -0.90 -3.81 20.72
CA ALA A 178 -1.78 -2.67 20.43
C ALA A 178 -1.65 -2.10 19.01
N ASP A 179 -0.47 -2.23 18.39
CA ASP A 179 -0.21 -1.87 17.00
C ASP A 179 -0.55 -3.00 16.01
N HIS A 180 -0.91 -4.19 16.50
CA HIS A 180 -1.10 -5.43 15.75
C HIS A 180 0.17 -5.90 15.01
N GLY A 181 1.35 -5.42 15.41
CA GLY A 181 2.62 -5.73 14.77
C GLY A 181 3.18 -7.10 15.12
N THR A 182 2.86 -7.60 16.32
CA THR A 182 3.28 -8.90 16.85
C THR A 182 2.18 -9.48 17.74
N CYS A 183 2.44 -10.62 18.39
CA CYS A 183 1.55 -11.19 19.41
C CYS A 183 2.26 -11.25 20.76
N GLU A 184 1.51 -11.00 21.83
CA GLU A 184 1.94 -11.14 23.22
C GLU A 184 1.21 -12.30 23.90
N GLU A 185 1.94 -13.09 24.71
CA GLU A 185 1.34 -14.20 25.44
C GLU A 185 0.39 -13.71 26.54
N CYS A 186 -0.73 -14.41 26.68
CA CYS A 186 -1.65 -14.17 27.76
C CYS A 186 -1.02 -14.50 29.12
N PRO A 187 -1.40 -13.77 30.19
CA PRO A 187 -0.95 -14.11 31.54
C PRO A 187 -1.30 -15.56 31.92
N PRO A 188 -0.52 -16.21 32.80
CA PRO A 188 -0.77 -17.59 33.22
C PRO A 188 -2.22 -17.82 33.67
N GLY A 189 -2.84 -18.89 33.17
CA GLY A 189 -4.23 -19.26 33.48
C GLY A 189 -5.30 -18.50 32.69
N ARG A 190 -4.89 -17.63 31.74
CA ARG A 190 -5.79 -16.94 30.81
C ARG A 190 -5.72 -17.55 29.41
N PHE A 191 -6.80 -17.40 28.67
CA PHE A 191 -6.94 -17.88 27.30
C PHE A 191 -7.22 -16.71 26.36
N SER A 192 -6.66 -16.78 25.15
CA SER A 192 -6.92 -15.80 24.10
C SER A 192 -8.20 -16.15 23.35
N GLY A 193 -9.01 -15.15 23.02
CA GLY A 193 -10.10 -15.32 22.07
C GLY A 193 -10.96 -14.09 21.93
N VAL A 194 -12.05 -14.24 21.18
CA VAL A 194 -12.94 -13.13 20.83
C VAL A 194 -13.93 -12.92 21.98
N LEU A 195 -13.89 -11.74 22.60
CA LEU A 195 -14.90 -11.27 23.54
C LEU A 195 -15.65 -10.11 22.89
N ASP A 196 -16.97 -10.09 23.01
CA ASP A 196 -17.85 -9.00 22.58
C ASP A 196 -17.62 -8.49 21.14
N CYS A 197 -18.34 -9.10 20.20
CA CYS A 197 -18.50 -8.55 18.86
C CYS A 197 -19.73 -7.64 18.82
N GLU A 198 -19.56 -6.36 19.15
CA GLU A 198 -20.52 -5.34 18.73
C GLU A 198 -20.11 -4.84 17.34
N ASP A 199 -21.00 -4.99 16.36
CA ASP A 199 -20.77 -4.68 14.94
C ASP A 199 -19.54 -5.40 14.32
N ALA A 200 -18.78 -4.71 13.46
CA ALA A 200 -17.60 -5.22 12.75
C ALA A 200 -16.30 -5.16 13.59
N ALA A 201 -16.39 -4.79 14.87
CA ALA A 201 -15.25 -4.59 15.77
C ALA A 201 -15.28 -5.63 16.90
N CYS A 202 -14.82 -6.85 16.60
CA CYS A 202 -14.61 -7.86 17.64
C CYS A 202 -13.35 -7.52 18.45
N GLN A 203 -13.41 -7.60 19.79
CA GLN A 203 -12.21 -7.49 20.62
C GLN A 203 -11.57 -8.88 20.79
N TYR A 204 -10.24 -8.96 20.70
CA TYR A 204 -9.49 -10.18 20.93
C TYR A 204 -8.67 -10.00 22.20
N GLU A 205 -9.08 -10.65 23.28
CA GLU A 205 -8.54 -10.39 24.62
C GLU A 205 -8.14 -11.68 25.34
N CYS A 206 -7.29 -11.52 26.35
CA CYS A 206 -6.98 -12.58 27.31
C CYS A 206 -8.07 -12.65 28.38
N PHE A 207 -9.00 -13.59 28.23
CA PHE A 207 -10.11 -13.80 29.14
C PHE A 207 -9.92 -15.04 30.02
N GLY A 208 -10.72 -15.09 31.08
CA GLY A 208 -10.60 -16.09 32.13
C GLY A 208 -9.39 -15.85 33.03
N ALA A 209 -9.44 -16.41 34.24
CA ALA A 209 -8.30 -16.54 35.13
C ALA A 209 -8.50 -17.85 35.88
N PHE A 210 -8.43 -18.97 35.15
CA PHE A 210 -8.67 -20.28 35.73
C PHE A 210 -7.51 -20.62 36.66
N GLN A 211 -7.77 -20.63 37.96
CA GLN A 211 -6.75 -20.87 38.98
C GLN A 211 -6.35 -22.35 39.04
N ASN A 212 -7.15 -23.24 38.44
CA ASN A 212 -6.94 -24.68 38.45
C ASN A 212 -7.65 -25.36 37.26
N LYS A 213 -7.28 -26.62 37.00
CA LYS A 213 -7.87 -27.46 35.94
C LYS A 213 -9.38 -27.65 36.06
N SER A 214 -9.91 -27.68 37.28
CA SER A 214 -11.35 -27.89 37.51
C SER A 214 -12.18 -26.70 37.02
N GLU A 215 -11.71 -25.46 37.25
CA GLU A 215 -12.36 -24.25 36.75
C GLU A 215 -12.32 -24.18 35.21
N LEU A 216 -11.19 -24.55 34.60
CA LEU A 216 -11.06 -24.63 33.14
C LEU A 216 -12.05 -25.64 32.55
N ARG A 217 -12.11 -26.85 33.10
CA ARG A 217 -13.04 -27.90 32.65
C ARG A 217 -14.49 -27.45 32.80
N ALA A 218 -14.83 -26.75 33.88
CA ALA A 218 -16.17 -26.20 34.06
C ALA A 218 -16.55 -25.19 32.96
N ALA A 219 -15.65 -24.28 32.60
CA ALA A 219 -15.90 -23.33 31.51
C ALA A 219 -15.97 -23.99 30.13
N MET A 220 -15.11 -24.98 29.86
CA MET A 220 -15.17 -25.74 28.61
C MET A 220 -16.47 -26.53 28.44
N LEU A 221 -17.05 -27.04 29.54
CA LEU A 221 -18.36 -27.69 29.53
C LEU A 221 -19.50 -26.73 29.22
N ILE A 222 -19.42 -25.48 29.72
CA ILE A 222 -20.39 -24.43 29.40
C ILE A 222 -20.27 -24.06 27.93
N TRP A 223 -19.06 -23.81 27.43
CA TRP A 223 -18.83 -23.51 26.02
C TRP A 223 -19.29 -24.64 25.09
N GLU A 224 -19.00 -25.91 25.42
CA GLU A 224 -19.47 -27.05 24.64
C GLU A 224 -21.00 -27.11 24.56
N ALA A 225 -21.71 -26.70 25.61
CA ALA A 225 -23.17 -26.67 25.63
C ALA A 225 -23.76 -25.58 24.73
N ASP A 226 -23.03 -24.48 24.51
CA ASP A 226 -23.50 -23.32 23.73
C ASP A 226 -23.25 -23.42 22.22
N ILE A 227 -22.35 -24.31 21.79
CA ILE A 227 -22.07 -24.56 20.36
C ILE A 227 -23.07 -25.55 19.74
N ASP A 228 -23.16 -25.55 18.40
CA ASP A 228 -24.11 -26.42 17.68
C ASP A 228 -23.79 -27.92 17.80
N ARG A 229 -24.82 -28.74 17.61
CA ARG A 229 -24.75 -30.20 17.81
C ARG A 229 -23.74 -30.90 16.90
N THR A 230 -23.50 -30.38 15.70
CA THR A 230 -22.52 -30.94 14.75
C THR A 230 -21.10 -30.63 15.21
N SER A 231 -20.86 -29.40 15.68
CA SER A 231 -19.58 -29.01 16.29
C SER A 231 -19.29 -29.80 17.57
N GLN A 232 -20.29 -30.02 18.44
CA GLN A 232 -20.17 -30.89 19.62
C GLN A 232 -19.73 -32.31 19.25
N GLN A 233 -20.39 -32.92 18.25
CA GLN A 233 -20.05 -34.28 17.80
C GLN A 233 -18.62 -34.37 17.25
N ARG A 234 -18.18 -33.37 16.47
CA ARG A 234 -16.80 -33.31 15.99
C ARG A 234 -15.80 -33.22 17.14
N LEU A 235 -16.01 -32.32 18.10
CA LEU A 235 -15.13 -32.17 19.25
C LEU A 235 -15.00 -33.48 20.03
N ARG A 236 -16.13 -34.12 20.36
CA ARG A 236 -16.14 -35.39 21.08
C ARG A 236 -15.45 -36.52 20.32
N SER A 237 -15.52 -36.52 18.99
CA SER A 237 -14.84 -37.52 18.17
C SER A 237 -13.31 -37.36 18.15
N ILE A 238 -12.82 -36.13 18.31
CA ILE A 238 -11.38 -35.82 18.24
C ILE A 238 -10.74 -35.92 19.63
N TYR A 239 -11.39 -35.34 20.64
CA TYR A 239 -10.79 -35.14 21.97
C TYR A 239 -11.48 -35.94 23.09
N GLY A 240 -12.48 -36.75 22.77
CA GLY A 240 -13.29 -37.44 23.76
C GLY A 240 -14.24 -36.48 24.51
N GLU A 241 -14.94 -37.00 25.53
CA GLU A 241 -15.87 -36.16 26.29
C GLU A 241 -15.13 -35.27 27.30
N ILE A 242 -15.32 -33.94 27.19
CA ILE A 242 -14.71 -32.92 28.06
C ILE A 242 -15.01 -33.20 29.54
N ARG A 243 -16.20 -33.75 29.83
CA ARG A 243 -16.59 -34.17 31.19
C ARG A 243 -15.75 -35.31 31.76
N ASN A 244 -14.75 -35.83 31.06
CA ASN A 244 -13.84 -36.88 31.53
C ASN A 244 -12.36 -36.43 31.51
N TRP A 245 -12.06 -35.18 31.20
CA TRP A 245 -10.69 -34.69 31.14
C TRP A 245 -10.10 -34.43 32.53
N ASP A 246 -8.81 -34.77 32.74
CA ASP A 246 -8.10 -34.64 34.03
C ASP A 246 -7.50 -33.25 34.30
#